data_AF-A0A5S4TI31-F1
#
_entry.id   AF-A0A5S4TI31-F1
#
_cell.length_a   1.000
_cell.length_b   1.000
_cell.length_c   1.000
_cell.angle_alpha   90.00
_cell.angle_beta   90.00
_cell.angle_gamma   90.00
#
_symmetry.space_group_name_H-M   'P 1'
#
loop_
_entity.id
_entity.type
_entity.pdbx_description
1 polymer ?
#
loop_
_entity_poly.entity_id
_entity_poly.type
_entity_poly.pdbx_seq_one_letter_code
_entity_poly.pdbx_strand_id
1 'polypeptide(L)'
;GSYDNLPELAKRHQIERVIVAIPSLDPSEYERILQMCNKLGVKCYKMPKVETVVQGLHQATTGFQKIDITDLLGRQEIRLDESRLGAELTGKTILVTGAGGSIGSEICRQVSRFNPERIVLLGHGENSIYLVYHELIRKFQGIDYVPVIADIQDYDRLL
;
A
#
# COMPACT_ATOMS: atom_id res chain seq x y z
N GLY A 1 -9.34 -10.30 27.73
CA GLY A 1 -9.81 -9.09 28.45
C GLY A 1 -9.97 -7.97 27.45
N SER A 2 -10.87 -7.02 27.70
CA SER A 2 -11.03 -5.83 26.84
C SER A 2 -9.87 -4.85 27.09
N TYR A 3 -9.54 -4.04 26.08
CA TYR A 3 -8.61 -2.91 26.25
C TYR A 3 -9.18 -1.84 27.19
N ASP A 4 -10.49 -1.87 27.49
CA ASP A 4 -11.13 -0.99 28.48
C ASP A 4 -10.54 -1.12 29.89
N ASN A 5 -9.90 -2.25 30.21
CA ASN A 5 -9.25 -2.46 31.50
C ASN A 5 -7.86 -1.82 31.59
N LEU A 6 -7.37 -1.22 30.49
CA LEU A 6 -6.05 -0.60 30.41
C LEU A 6 -5.79 0.45 31.52
N PRO A 7 -6.73 1.33 31.90
CA PRO A 7 -6.52 2.28 33.00
C PRO A 7 -6.23 1.62 34.34
N GLU A 8 -6.94 0.54 34.67
CA GLU A 8 -6.77 -0.19 35.92
C GLU A 8 -5.43 -0.94 35.93
N LEU A 9 -5.13 -1.63 34.81
CA LEU A 9 -3.88 -2.38 34.65
C LEU A 9 -2.65 -1.47 34.64
N ALA A 10 -2.74 -0.31 33.98
CA ALA A 10 -1.66 0.66 33.92
C ALA A 10 -1.29 1.19 35.31
N LYS A 11 -2.31 1.48 36.15
CA LYS A 11 -2.09 1.89 37.54
C LYS A 11 -1.56 0.76 38.41
N ARG A 12 -2.15 -0.44 38.32
CA ARG A 12 -1.78 -1.59 39.16
C ARG A 12 -0.35 -2.08 38.88
N HIS A 13 0.07 -2.06 37.62
CA HIS A 13 1.33 -2.64 37.18
C HIS A 13 2.40 -1.60 36.77
N GLN A 14 2.12 -0.31 36.95
CA GLN A 14 3.03 0.78 36.57
C GLN A 14 3.51 0.67 35.11
N ILE A 15 2.55 0.47 34.20
CA ILE A 15 2.85 0.24 32.78
C ILE A 15 3.42 1.52 32.16
N GLU A 16 4.63 1.46 31.63
CA GLU A 16 5.27 2.59 30.94
C GLU A 16 5.00 2.61 29.43
N ARG A 17 4.67 1.44 28.84
CA ARG A 17 4.50 1.25 27.40
C ARG A 17 3.38 0.28 27.07
N VAL A 18 2.60 0.61 26.04
CA VAL A 18 1.56 -0.24 25.44
C VAL A 18 1.93 -0.55 24.02
N ILE A 19 1.81 -1.82 23.62
CA ILE A 19 2.07 -2.27 22.25
C ILE A 19 0.75 -2.82 21.68
N VAL A 20 0.27 -2.22 20.61
CA VAL A 20 -0.86 -2.70 19.83
C VAL A 20 -0.34 -3.73 18.83
N ALA A 21 -0.53 -5.00 19.15
CA ALA A 21 -0.10 -6.14 18.34
C ALA A 21 -1.13 -6.55 17.27
N ILE A 22 -2.02 -5.64 16.88
CA ILE A 22 -3.08 -5.87 15.89
C ILE A 22 -2.86 -4.84 14.75
N PRO A 23 -1.99 -5.14 13.78
CA PRO A 23 -1.66 -4.20 12.71
C PRO A 23 -2.86 -3.91 11.78
N SER A 24 -3.89 -4.75 11.81
CA SER A 24 -5.13 -4.63 11.04
C SER A 24 -6.30 -4.03 11.84
N LEU A 25 -6.05 -3.48 13.03
CA LEU A 25 -7.10 -2.86 13.84
C LEU A 25 -7.65 -1.62 13.13
N ASP A 26 -8.96 -1.41 13.24
CA ASP A 26 -9.62 -0.24 12.63
C ASP A 26 -9.03 1.08 13.16
N PRO A 27 -8.87 2.12 12.31
CA PRO A 27 -8.34 3.41 12.74
C PRO A 27 -9.08 4.02 13.93
N SER A 28 -10.40 3.86 14.02
CA SER A 28 -11.21 4.40 15.13
C SER A 28 -10.91 3.70 16.46
N GLU A 29 -10.63 2.40 16.42
CA GLU A 29 -10.23 1.61 17.58
C GLU A 29 -8.78 1.93 17.99
N TYR A 30 -7.90 2.15 17.00
CA TYR A 30 -6.54 2.67 17.24
C TYR A 30 -6.56 4.03 17.94
N GLU A 31 -7.42 4.94 17.50
CA GLU A 31 -7.59 6.26 18.10
C GLU A 31 -8.05 6.14 19.56
N ARG A 32 -9.04 5.28 19.84
CA ARG A 32 -9.51 5.03 21.21
C ARG A 32 -8.39 4.56 22.13
N ILE A 33 -7.60 3.57 21.70
CA ILE A 33 -6.46 3.05 22.47
C ILE A 33 -5.42 4.15 22.73
N LEU A 34 -5.11 4.95 21.72
CA LEU A 34 -4.18 6.07 21.83
C LEU A 34 -4.65 7.13 22.82
N GLN A 35 -5.93 7.52 22.75
CA GLN A 35 -6.50 8.50 23.68
C GLN A 35 -6.44 8.00 25.13
N MET A 36 -6.71 6.71 25.37
CA MET A 36 -6.53 6.12 26.70
C MET A 36 -5.08 6.16 27.16
N CYS A 37 -4.13 5.76 26.31
CA CYS A 37 -2.70 5.80 26.64
C CYS A 37 -2.24 7.22 26.98
N ASN A 38 -2.66 8.22 26.20
CA ASN A 38 -2.35 9.63 26.43
C ASN A 38 -2.90 10.14 27.76
N LYS A 39 -4.16 9.80 28.10
CA LYS A 39 -4.77 10.15 29.40
C LYS A 39 -4.03 9.55 30.59
N LEU A 40 -3.39 8.40 30.39
CA LEU A 40 -2.62 7.69 31.41
C LEU A 40 -1.13 8.08 31.44
N GLY A 41 -0.66 8.91 30.50
CA GLY A 41 0.76 9.26 30.35
C GLY A 41 1.63 8.12 29.83
N VAL A 42 1.04 7.10 29.22
CA VAL A 42 1.72 5.88 28.77
C VAL A 42 2.05 5.98 27.28
N LYS A 43 3.26 5.55 26.89
CA LYS A 43 3.67 5.59 25.47
C LYS A 43 3.03 4.43 24.71
N CYS A 44 2.34 4.74 23.60
CA CYS A 44 1.71 3.74 22.74
C CYS A 44 2.55 3.46 21.49
N TYR A 45 2.71 2.18 21.17
CA TYR A 45 3.45 1.68 20.01
C TYR A 45 2.59 0.67 19.24
N LYS A 46 2.85 0.51 17.94
CA LYS A 46 2.23 -0.51 17.08
C LYS A 46 3.28 -1.51 16.59
N MET A 47 2.81 -2.72 16.32
CA MET A 47 3.61 -3.73 15.63
C MET A 47 3.64 -3.42 14.12
N PRO A 48 4.80 -3.51 13.45
CA PRO A 48 4.90 -3.34 12.01
C PRO A 48 4.11 -4.45 11.28
N LYS A 49 3.59 -4.14 10.09
CA LYS A 49 2.98 -5.14 9.21
C LYS A 49 4.04 -6.19 8.85
N VAL A 50 3.63 -7.47 8.82
CA VAL A 50 4.51 -8.60 8.50
C VAL A 50 5.19 -8.41 7.15
N GLU A 51 4.46 -7.90 6.16
CA GLU A 51 4.96 -7.59 4.82
C GLU A 51 6.17 -6.66 4.84
N THR A 52 6.14 -5.62 5.68
CA THR A 52 7.22 -4.64 5.79
C THR A 52 8.48 -5.21 6.45
N VAL A 53 8.31 -6.19 7.35
CA VAL A 53 9.44 -6.91 7.98
C VAL A 53 10.06 -7.89 6.98
N VAL A 54 9.23 -8.62 6.22
CA VAL A 54 9.69 -9.61 5.22
C VAL A 54 10.40 -8.95 4.04
N GLN A 55 10.01 -7.73 3.66
CA GLN A 55 10.65 -6.96 2.57
C GLN A 55 11.99 -6.31 2.98
N GLY A 56 12.47 -6.48 4.22
CA GLY A 56 13.74 -5.92 4.68
C GLY A 56 13.75 -4.40 4.85
N LEU A 57 12.60 -3.73 4.71
CA LEU A 57 12.44 -2.28 4.93
C LEU A 57 12.62 -1.90 6.40
N HIS A 58 12.50 -2.86 7.32
CA HIS A 58 12.72 -2.68 8.76
C HIS A 58 13.59 -3.80 9.34
N GLN A 59 14.63 -3.43 10.09
CA GLN A 59 15.45 -4.39 10.85
C GLN A 59 14.62 -5.00 11.98
N ALA A 60 14.67 -6.33 12.13
CA ALA A 60 13.95 -7.09 13.16
C ALA A 60 14.26 -6.66 14.60
N THR A 61 15.32 -5.87 14.82
CA THR A 61 15.85 -5.47 16.13
C THR A 61 15.31 -4.13 16.67
N THR A 62 14.55 -3.36 15.87
CA THR A 62 13.95 -2.04 16.26
C THR A 62 12.41 -2.04 16.28
N GLY A 63 11.80 -3.23 16.36
CA GLY A 63 10.51 -3.60 15.80
C GLY A 63 9.19 -3.02 16.36
N PHE A 64 9.16 -1.90 17.08
CA PHE A 64 7.91 -1.26 17.50
C PHE A 64 7.89 0.23 17.13
N GLN A 65 6.89 0.64 16.36
CA GLN A 65 6.78 2.00 15.84
C GLN A 65 5.87 2.83 16.75
N LYS A 66 6.26 4.06 17.05
CA LYS A 66 5.33 5.01 17.68
C LYS A 66 4.19 5.25 16.69
N ILE A 67 2.95 5.30 17.18
CA ILE A 67 1.81 5.56 16.31
C ILE A 67 1.86 7.02 15.86
N ASP A 68 1.72 7.25 14.55
CA ASP A 68 1.77 8.56 13.89
C ASP A 68 0.35 9.04 13.54
N ILE A 69 0.16 10.35 13.35
CA ILE A 69 -1.14 10.91 12.94
C ILE A 69 -1.61 10.33 11.59
N THR A 70 -0.67 9.95 10.73
CA THR A 70 -0.94 9.30 9.44
C THR A 70 -1.58 7.93 9.58
N ASP A 71 -1.38 7.23 10.70
CA ASP A 71 -2.05 5.97 11.00
C ASP A 71 -3.55 6.15 11.32
N LEU A 72 -3.92 7.35 11.79
CA LEU A 72 -5.30 7.73 12.10
C LEU A 72 -6.08 8.19 10.85
N LEU A 73 -5.37 8.57 9.78
CA LEU A 73 -5.97 9.00 8.52
C LEU A 73 -6.62 7.86 7.72
N GLY A 74 -6.53 6.62 8.22
CA GLY A 74 -7.41 5.52 7.83
C GLY A 74 -7.58 5.40 6.32
N ARG A 75 -6.49 5.13 5.59
CA ARG A 75 -6.66 4.59 4.25
C ARG A 75 -7.28 3.21 4.42
N GLN A 76 -8.59 3.10 4.23
CA GLN A 76 -9.19 1.80 3.98
C GLN A 76 -8.49 1.26 2.73
N GLU A 77 -7.65 0.26 2.90
CA GLU A 77 -7.19 -0.54 1.78
C GLU A 77 -8.45 -1.11 1.13
N ILE A 78 -8.80 -0.55 -0.03
CA ILE A 78 -9.89 -1.08 -0.84
C ILE A 78 -9.47 -2.52 -1.16
N ARG A 79 -10.19 -3.49 -0.59
CA ARG A 79 -10.04 -4.88 -0.99
C ARG A 79 -10.63 -5.00 -2.39
N LEU A 80 -9.75 -4.94 -3.37
CA LEU A 80 -10.04 -5.20 -4.77
C LEU A 80 -10.69 -6.58 -4.87
N ASP A 81 -11.91 -6.65 -5.40
CA ASP A 81 -12.59 -7.91 -5.67
C ASP A 81 -11.88 -8.59 -6.85
N GLU A 82 -10.87 -9.40 -6.54
CA GLU A 82 -10.00 -10.05 -7.51
C GLU A 82 -10.78 -10.90 -8.52
N SER A 83 -11.94 -11.44 -8.13
CA SER A 83 -12.78 -12.26 -8.99
C SER A 83 -13.46 -11.45 -10.10
N ARG A 84 -14.00 -10.27 -9.74
CA ARG A 84 -14.60 -9.34 -10.71
C ARG A 84 -13.54 -8.71 -11.60
N LEU A 85 -12.42 -8.31 -11.02
CA LEU A 85 -11.30 -7.72 -11.75
C LEU A 85 -10.68 -8.70 -12.75
N GLY A 86 -10.55 -9.97 -12.39
CA GLY A 86 -10.11 -11.00 -13.33
C GLY A 86 -11.00 -11.06 -14.56
N ALA A 87 -12.33 -11.07 -14.39
CA ALA A 87 -13.27 -11.11 -15.51
C ALA A 87 -13.22 -9.83 -16.39
N GLU A 88 -12.93 -8.67 -15.80
CA GLU A 88 -12.87 -7.40 -16.53
C GLU A 88 -11.53 -7.16 -17.21
N LEU A 89 -10.43 -7.71 -16.70
CA LEU A 89 -9.07 -7.39 -17.16
C LEU A 89 -8.46 -8.48 -18.05
N THR A 90 -8.84 -9.75 -17.87
CA THR A 90 -8.26 -10.87 -18.63
C THR A 90 -8.54 -10.72 -20.12
N GLY A 91 -7.50 -10.85 -20.94
CA GLY A 91 -7.62 -10.76 -22.40
C GLY A 91 -8.09 -9.39 -22.92
N LYS A 92 -8.00 -8.32 -22.12
CA LYS A 92 -8.32 -6.95 -22.56
C LYS A 92 -7.08 -6.15 -22.94
N THR A 93 -7.30 -5.07 -23.68
CA THR A 93 -6.32 -3.99 -23.85
C THR A 93 -6.55 -2.93 -22.78
N ILE A 94 -5.49 -2.58 -22.05
CA ILE A 94 -5.54 -1.65 -20.92
C ILE A 94 -4.56 -0.51 -21.14
N LEU A 95 -5.00 0.73 -20.95
CA LEU A 95 -4.14 1.92 -20.97
C LEU A 95 -3.85 2.37 -19.55
N VAL A 96 -2.57 2.52 -19.21
CA VAL A 96 -2.13 3.11 -17.95
C VAL A 96 -1.44 4.44 -18.23
N THR A 97 -2.06 5.53 -17.80
CA THR A 97 -1.49 6.88 -17.88
C THR A 97 -0.54 7.14 -16.73
N GLY A 98 0.59 7.80 -17.00
CA GLY A 98 1.64 8.00 -15.99
C GLY A 98 2.31 6.69 -15.57
N ALA A 99 2.42 5.71 -16.47
CA ALA A 99 2.91 4.36 -16.17
C ALA A 99 4.33 4.33 -15.58
N GLY A 100 5.18 5.31 -15.90
CA GLY A 100 6.52 5.45 -15.32
C GLY A 100 6.55 6.06 -13.90
N GLY A 101 5.40 6.50 -13.36
CA GLY A 101 5.29 7.05 -12.01
C GLY A 101 5.19 5.97 -10.92
N SER A 102 5.30 6.37 -9.65
CA SER A 102 5.17 5.45 -8.51
C SER A 102 3.83 4.71 -8.48
N ILE A 103 2.73 5.43 -8.74
CA ILE A 103 1.38 4.85 -8.77
C ILE A 103 1.16 4.05 -10.07
N GLY A 104 1.46 4.64 -11.23
CA GLY A 104 1.23 4.00 -12.52
C GLY A 104 2.01 2.69 -12.68
N SER A 105 3.25 2.64 -12.20
CA SER A 105 4.06 1.41 -12.25
C SER A 105 3.46 0.31 -11.37
N GLU A 106 2.89 0.66 -10.22
CA GLU A 106 2.21 -0.31 -9.35
C GLU A 106 0.91 -0.81 -9.96
N ILE A 107 0.14 0.08 -10.58
CA ILE A 107 -1.06 -0.30 -11.34
C ILE A 107 -0.68 -1.28 -12.45
N CYS A 108 0.38 -1.01 -13.23
CA CYS A 108 0.83 -1.94 -14.27
C CYS A 108 1.15 -3.32 -13.67
N ARG A 109 1.90 -3.39 -12.57
CA ARG A 109 2.24 -4.65 -11.90
C ARG A 109 1.02 -5.43 -11.41
N GLN A 110 -0.01 -4.74 -10.91
CA GLN A 110 -1.23 -5.38 -10.42
C GLN A 110 -2.08 -5.89 -11.56
N VAL A 111 -2.30 -5.07 -12.58
CA VAL A 111 -3.05 -5.42 -13.78
C VAL A 111 -2.43 -6.62 -14.51
N SER A 112 -1.10 -6.68 -14.62
CA SER A 112 -0.39 -7.79 -15.26
C SER A 112 -0.67 -9.16 -14.63
N ARG A 113 -1.08 -9.23 -13.36
CA ARG A 113 -1.43 -10.50 -12.68
C ARG A 113 -2.69 -11.15 -13.24
N PHE A 114 -3.54 -10.36 -13.90
CA PHE A 114 -4.81 -10.83 -14.48
C PHE A 114 -4.68 -11.22 -15.96
N ASN A 115 -3.46 -11.31 -16.49
CA ASN A 115 -3.18 -11.76 -17.86
C ASN A 115 -4.02 -11.03 -18.95
N PRO A 116 -3.96 -9.68 -19.01
CA PRO A 116 -4.54 -8.94 -20.12
C PRO A 116 -3.87 -9.30 -21.44
N GLU A 117 -4.54 -9.04 -22.55
CA GLU A 117 -3.96 -9.21 -23.88
C GLU A 117 -2.85 -8.18 -24.12
N ARG A 118 -3.10 -6.92 -23.72
CA ARG A 118 -2.19 -5.80 -23.96
C ARG A 118 -2.25 -4.77 -22.84
N ILE A 119 -1.09 -4.18 -22.52
CA ILE A 119 -0.98 -3.01 -21.63
C ILE A 119 -0.21 -1.90 -22.36
N VAL A 120 -0.85 -0.75 -22.56
CA VAL A 120 -0.25 0.47 -23.09
C VAL A 120 0.28 1.32 -21.94
N LEU A 121 1.60 1.53 -21.92
CA LEU A 121 2.32 2.26 -20.88
C LEU A 121 2.53 3.70 -21.34
N LEU A 122 1.59 4.59 -21.01
CA LEU A 122 1.65 5.99 -21.40
C LEU A 122 2.36 6.82 -20.34
N GLY A 123 3.34 7.63 -20.71
CA GLY A 123 3.92 8.63 -19.81
C GLY A 123 4.89 9.57 -20.49
N HIS A 124 5.27 10.64 -19.78
CA HIS A 124 6.15 11.67 -20.32
C HIS A 124 7.65 11.32 -20.23
N GLY A 125 8.03 10.46 -19.27
CA GLY A 125 9.43 10.16 -18.97
C GLY A 125 9.92 8.92 -19.71
N GLU A 126 10.82 9.09 -20.68
CA GLU A 126 11.38 7.98 -21.45
C GLU A 126 12.07 6.94 -20.55
N ASN A 127 12.97 7.39 -19.68
CA ASN A 127 13.70 6.48 -18.78
C ASN A 127 12.77 5.75 -17.81
N SER A 128 11.75 6.42 -17.28
CA SER A 128 10.82 5.80 -16.32
C SER A 128 9.91 4.78 -16.99
N ILE A 129 9.43 5.06 -18.21
CA ILE A 129 8.67 4.11 -19.02
C ILE A 129 9.54 2.92 -19.46
N TYR A 130 10.78 3.18 -19.85
CA TYR A 130 11.73 2.13 -20.22
C TYR A 130 11.99 1.15 -19.07
N LEU A 131 12.24 1.66 -17.87
CA LEU A 131 12.50 0.84 -16.68
C LEU A 131 11.30 -0.04 -16.33
N VAL A 132 10.08 0.52 -16.30
CA VAL A 132 8.89 -0.28 -15.98
C VAL A 132 8.56 -1.28 -17.08
N TYR A 133 8.71 -0.91 -18.36
CA TYR A 133 8.53 -1.83 -19.49
C TYR A 133 9.44 -3.05 -19.36
N HIS A 134 10.74 -2.83 -19.13
CA HIS A 134 11.71 -3.92 -18.97
C HIS A 134 11.50 -4.76 -17.72
N GLU A 135 11.02 -4.16 -16.64
CA GLU A 135 10.60 -4.90 -15.45
C GLU A 135 9.45 -5.86 -15.78
N LEU A 136 8.42 -5.36 -16.46
CA LEU A 136 7.18 -6.10 -16.72
C LEU A 136 7.37 -7.25 -17.70
N ILE A 137 8.07 -7.05 -18.82
CA ILE A 137 8.32 -8.12 -19.82
C ILE A 137 9.22 -9.24 -19.28
N ARG A 138 10.03 -8.96 -18.26
CA ARG A 138 10.85 -9.98 -17.58
C ARG A 138 10.02 -10.79 -16.61
N LYS A 139 9.06 -10.16 -15.94
CA LYS A 139 8.26 -10.76 -14.85
C LYS A 139 7.02 -11.48 -15.36
N PHE A 140 6.41 -11.03 -16.44
CA PHE A 140 5.17 -11.56 -16.99
C PHE A 140 5.33 -11.89 -18.46
N GLN A 141 4.86 -13.07 -18.88
CA GLN A 141 4.93 -13.56 -20.25
C GLN A 141 3.53 -13.61 -20.86
N GLY A 142 3.43 -13.49 -22.18
CA GLY A 142 2.14 -13.60 -22.90
C GLY A 142 1.26 -12.34 -22.88
N ILE A 143 1.79 -11.22 -22.39
CA ILE A 143 1.13 -9.91 -22.41
C ILE A 143 1.89 -9.00 -23.37
N ASP A 144 1.19 -8.32 -24.27
CA ASP A 144 1.77 -7.31 -25.16
C ASP A 144 1.93 -5.97 -24.43
N TYR A 145 3.16 -5.55 -24.15
CA TYR A 145 3.43 -4.26 -23.51
C TYR A 145 3.84 -3.23 -24.57
N VAL A 146 3.13 -2.11 -24.63
CA VAL A 146 3.36 -1.04 -25.61
C VAL A 146 3.77 0.24 -24.90
N PRO A 147 5.07 0.62 -24.87
CA PRO A 147 5.51 1.89 -24.30
C PRO A 147 5.13 3.06 -25.22
N VAL A 148 4.50 4.10 -24.66
CA VAL A 148 4.11 5.31 -25.38
C VAL A 148 4.61 6.54 -24.63
N ILE A 149 5.50 7.30 -25.27
CA ILE A 149 6.01 8.55 -24.73
C ILE A 149 5.18 9.72 -25.25
N ALA A 150 4.27 10.19 -24.42
CA ALA A 150 3.49 11.38 -24.71
C ALA A 150 3.15 12.11 -23.41
N ASP A 151 2.97 13.43 -23.53
CA ASP A 151 2.35 14.22 -22.48
C ASP A 151 0.84 14.15 -22.67
N ILE A 152 0.10 13.84 -21.60
CA ILE A 152 -1.36 13.80 -21.67
C ILE A 152 -1.97 15.19 -21.86
N GLN A 153 -1.17 16.25 -21.66
CA GLN A 153 -1.55 17.63 -21.95
C GLN A 153 -1.39 18.00 -23.43
N ASP A 154 -0.68 17.19 -24.22
CA ASP A 154 -0.43 17.42 -25.65
C ASP A 154 -1.51 16.73 -26.49
N TYR A 155 -2.60 17.46 -26.73
CA TYR A 155 -3.82 16.94 -27.36
C TYR A 155 -3.60 16.45 -28.79
N ASP A 156 -2.72 17.11 -29.55
CA ASP A 156 -2.41 16.76 -30.94
C ASP A 156 -1.66 15.43 -31.06
N ARG A 157 -0.98 15.00 -29.99
CA ARG A 157 -0.29 13.71 -29.90
C ARG A 157 -1.19 12.55 -29.47
N LEU A 158 -2.40 12.83 -29.01
CA LEU A 158 -3.36 11.84 -28.50
C LEU A 158 -4.49 11.51 -29.49
N LEU A 159 -4.64 12.30 -30.56
CA LEU A 159 -5.58 12.09 -31.68
C LEU A 159 -4.94 11.26 -32.80
#